data_AF-A0A9P6GQM9-F1
#
_entry.id   AF-A0A9P6GQM9-F1
#
_cell.length_a   1.000
_cell.length_b   1.000
_cell.length_c   1.000
_cell.angle_alpha   90.00
_cell.angle_beta   90.00
_cell.angle_gamma   90.00
#
_symmetry.space_group_name_H-M   'P 1'
#
loop_
_entity.id
_entity.type
_entity.pdbx_description
1 polymer ?
#
loop_
_entity_poly.entity_id
_entity_poly.type
_entity_poly.pdbx_seq_one_letter_code
_entity_poly.pdbx_strand_id
1 'polypeptide(L)'
;MSSDAVMADSISPTVEANDGDGSGNNLTTIASAPSKHGATSTVISLQLSAGEDKDEIAVPDVIIEENDQIQPSLRPHDTSDEETHIIISTGSGTGKAEIFYEKAVKPILETLWPESHTNFLTHCTESATTIQELTNDIFFPTADAGITLRIVLLTGDGGIVDLVNGLLAQPASSSYRAPKVVLLPLGTANALYHSINAGNPHQNTWGLKALCLNPSDEAHRKPLPIFTASYSPGARLLTNEARDEEVLPQDPKSGRPILHGAVVASWAMHASLVADSDSAEYRKFGIDRFKIAAKEALYPPNGSPPHPYHASVSMLHGSEWTTLPEEEHMYVLATMVSNLEKPFCISPKSKPLDGSMWLVNFGPTTGGEAMRVMGLAYAGGKHVEDPMVRYEEIDGLRIEFQEKEDGWRRVCIDGKIVRVEEGGWVEIRKEEGSILDVVVE
;
A
#
# COMPACT_ATOMS: atom_id res chain seq x y z
N MET A 1 12.76 -50.81 30.14
CA MET A 1 13.84 -49.81 30.32
C MET A 1 14.09 -49.24 28.93
N SER A 2 13.30 -48.30 28.39
CA SER A 2 12.92 -46.93 28.80
C SER A 2 14.11 -45.95 28.84
N SER A 3 13.84 -44.72 28.39
CA SER A 3 14.66 -43.48 28.33
C SER A 3 15.65 -43.37 27.15
N ASP A 4 15.74 -42.29 26.35
CA ASP A 4 15.03 -41.00 26.32
C ASP A 4 15.08 -40.41 24.90
N ALA A 5 13.92 -39.95 24.42
CA ALA A 5 13.80 -38.98 23.34
C ALA A 5 13.52 -37.63 24.00
N VAL A 6 14.46 -36.69 23.87
CA VAL A 6 14.25 -35.31 24.33
C VAL A 6 13.48 -34.56 23.26
N MET A 7 12.21 -34.29 23.57
CA MET A 7 11.34 -33.38 22.82
C MET A 7 11.88 -31.97 22.92
N ALA A 8 11.99 -31.29 21.78
CA ALA A 8 12.20 -29.85 21.72
C ALA A 8 10.84 -29.17 21.89
N ASP A 9 10.50 -28.85 23.15
CA ASP A 9 9.36 -28.01 23.51
C ASP A 9 9.73 -26.52 23.40
N SER A 10 8.80 -25.77 22.80
CA SER A 10 8.45 -24.37 23.04
C SER A 10 9.57 -23.33 23.24
N ILE A 11 9.74 -22.46 22.24
CA ILE A 11 10.12 -21.06 22.47
C ILE A 11 9.10 -20.18 21.74
N SER A 12 7.95 -19.98 22.37
CA SER A 12 7.10 -18.82 22.14
C SER A 12 7.65 -17.70 23.03
N PRO A 13 8.01 -16.51 22.51
CA PRO A 13 8.26 -15.38 23.39
C PRO A 13 6.90 -14.89 23.91
N THR A 14 6.53 -15.34 25.11
CA THR A 14 5.50 -14.70 25.93
C THR A 14 6.00 -13.31 26.29
N VAL A 15 5.52 -12.31 25.55
CA VAL A 15 5.50 -10.93 26.03
C VAL A 15 4.42 -10.90 27.10
N GLU A 16 4.82 -10.83 28.38
CA GLU A 16 3.92 -10.51 29.47
C GLU A 16 3.33 -9.12 29.20
N ALA A 17 2.08 -9.11 28.73
CA ALA A 17 1.27 -7.91 28.71
C ALA A 17 1.02 -7.51 30.15
N ASN A 18 1.47 -6.31 30.50
CA ASN A 18 1.18 -5.71 31.78
C ASN A 18 -0.33 -5.41 31.79
N ASP A 19 -1.10 -6.23 32.50
CA ASP A 19 -2.54 -6.04 32.73
C ASP A 19 -2.72 -4.77 33.57
N GLY A 20 -2.97 -3.65 32.88
CA GLY A 20 -3.46 -2.41 33.46
C GLY A 20 -4.93 -2.21 33.07
N ASP A 21 -5.80 -2.32 34.08
CA ASP A 21 -7.14 -1.70 34.24
C ASP A 21 -7.96 -1.46 32.95
N GLY A 22 -9.06 -2.17 32.66
CA GLY A 22 -10.26 -2.17 33.49
C GLY A 22 -11.22 -1.05 33.06
N SER A 23 -12.13 -1.37 32.12
CA SER A 23 -13.23 -0.53 31.59
C SER A 23 -12.85 0.66 30.68
N GLY A 24 -13.18 0.56 29.40
CA GLY A 24 -13.14 1.69 28.48
C GLY A 24 -13.91 1.36 27.21
N ASN A 25 -15.06 2.01 27.00
CA ASN A 25 -15.62 2.09 25.66
C ASN A 25 -14.56 2.73 24.76
N ASN A 26 -14.00 2.00 23.79
CA ASN A 26 -13.06 2.51 22.79
C ASN A 26 -13.80 3.43 21.80
N LEU A 27 -14.30 4.56 22.29
CA LEU A 27 -14.99 5.57 21.51
C LEU A 27 -13.97 6.60 21.01
N THR A 28 -13.79 6.69 19.70
CA THR A 28 -12.87 7.64 19.06
C THR A 28 -13.67 8.66 18.26
N THR A 29 -13.72 9.91 18.72
CA THR A 29 -14.36 11.00 17.97
C THR A 29 -13.51 11.39 16.76
N ILE A 30 -14.11 11.35 15.56
CA ILE A 30 -13.44 11.68 14.30
C ILE A 30 -13.90 13.01 13.70
N ALA A 31 -15.08 13.52 14.08
CA ALA A 31 -15.61 14.79 13.63
C ALA A 31 -16.66 15.35 14.59
N SER A 32 -16.77 16.67 14.65
CA SER A 32 -17.96 17.36 15.16
C SER A 32 -18.34 18.50 14.21
N ALA A 33 -19.59 18.51 13.78
CA ALA A 33 -20.15 19.52 12.87
C ALA A 33 -21.28 20.29 13.56
N PRO A 34 -21.62 21.52 13.13
CA PRO A 34 -22.80 22.22 13.64
C PRO A 34 -24.07 21.40 13.36
N SER A 35 -24.96 21.27 14.35
CA SER A 35 -26.26 20.61 14.13
C SER A 35 -27.15 21.45 13.22
N LYS A 36 -28.17 20.82 12.61
CA LYS A 36 -29.14 21.50 11.72
C LYS A 36 -29.86 22.68 12.40
N HIS A 37 -29.92 22.70 13.72
CA HIS A 37 -30.59 23.75 14.50
C HIS A 37 -29.61 24.73 15.19
N GLY A 38 -28.30 24.57 15.00
CA GLY A 38 -27.25 25.53 15.36
C GLY A 38 -26.96 25.72 16.85
N ALA A 39 -27.72 25.08 17.75
CA ALA A 39 -27.54 25.16 19.20
C ALA A 39 -26.63 24.06 19.77
N THR A 40 -26.37 23.01 19.00
CA THR A 40 -25.62 21.80 19.39
C THR A 40 -24.64 21.40 18.29
N SER A 41 -23.72 20.48 18.59
CA SER A 41 -22.88 19.84 17.59
C SER A 41 -23.33 18.42 17.35
N THR A 42 -23.38 18.01 16.08
CA THR A 42 -23.44 16.60 15.71
C THR A 42 -22.04 16.02 15.78
N VAL A 43 -21.83 15.08 16.69
CA VAL A 43 -20.55 14.43 16.96
C VAL A 43 -20.56 13.04 16.33
N ILE A 44 -19.52 12.74 15.55
CA ILE A 44 -19.32 11.46 14.88
C ILE A 44 -18.17 10.75 15.57
N SER A 45 -18.46 9.60 16.14
CA SER A 45 -17.47 8.77 16.83
C SER A 45 -17.49 7.33 16.32
N LEU A 46 -16.33 6.69 16.38
CA LEU A 46 -16.13 5.29 16.02
C LEU A 46 -16.06 4.47 17.30
N GLN A 47 -16.78 3.35 17.34
CA GLN A 47 -16.66 2.36 18.39
C GLN A 47 -16.31 1.01 17.78
N LEU A 48 -15.31 0.34 18.35
CA LEU A 48 -15.06 -1.07 18.07
C LEU A 48 -15.74 -1.95 19.11
N SER A 49 -16.20 -3.13 18.69
CA SER A 49 -16.65 -4.15 19.63
C SER A 49 -15.48 -4.68 20.45
N ALA A 50 -15.72 -5.01 21.72
CA ALA A 50 -14.70 -5.54 22.61
C ALA A 50 -14.05 -6.81 22.02
N GLY A 51 -12.72 -6.80 21.86
CA GLY A 51 -11.95 -7.91 21.30
C GLY A 51 -11.68 -7.80 19.79
N GLU A 52 -12.26 -6.82 19.10
CA GLU A 52 -11.97 -6.51 17.68
C GLU A 52 -10.81 -5.51 17.50
N ASP A 53 -10.21 -5.03 18.59
CA ASP A 53 -9.09 -4.05 18.57
C ASP A 53 -7.86 -4.54 17.80
N LYS A 54 -7.78 -5.86 17.54
CA LYS A 54 -6.72 -6.51 16.76
C LYS A 54 -7.14 -6.85 15.32
N ASP A 55 -8.42 -6.71 14.97
CA ASP A 55 -8.92 -6.96 13.62
C ASP A 55 -8.77 -5.68 12.78
N GLU A 56 -7.74 -5.62 11.93
CA GLU A 56 -7.41 -4.44 11.12
C GLU A 56 -8.51 -4.06 10.11
N ILE A 57 -9.42 -5.00 9.85
CA ILE A 57 -10.54 -4.90 8.91
C ILE A 57 -11.90 -4.98 9.65
N ALA A 58 -11.90 -4.77 10.97
CA ALA A 58 -13.15 -4.60 11.71
C ALA A 58 -13.93 -3.43 11.12
N VAL A 59 -15.24 -3.59 11.03
CA VAL A 59 -16.13 -2.50 10.61
C VAL A 59 -16.55 -1.79 11.90
N PRO A 60 -16.07 -0.54 12.16
CA PRO A 60 -16.45 0.15 13.38
C PRO A 60 -17.94 0.51 13.34
N ASP A 61 -18.57 0.50 14.51
CA ASP A 61 -19.87 1.13 14.68
C ASP A 61 -19.69 2.65 14.63
N VAL A 62 -20.48 3.31 13.77
CA VAL A 62 -20.51 4.77 13.68
C VAL A 62 -21.62 5.30 14.57
N ILE A 63 -21.24 6.04 15.60
CA ILE A 63 -22.13 6.67 16.57
C ILE A 63 -22.24 8.15 16.23
N ILE A 64 -23.47 8.58 15.93
CA ILE A 64 -23.81 9.96 15.59
C ILE A 64 -24.77 10.49 16.65
N GLU A 65 -24.33 11.47 17.42
CA GLU A 65 -25.09 12.01 18.55
C GLU A 65 -25.04 13.54 18.55
N GLU A 66 -26.08 14.18 19.08
CA GLU A 66 -26.01 15.62 19.38
C GLU A 66 -25.39 15.85 20.76
N ASN A 67 -24.45 16.78 20.82
CA ASN A 67 -23.78 17.16 22.07
C ASN A 67 -23.66 18.70 22.14
N ASP A 68 -24.13 19.28 23.23
CA ASP A 68 -24.13 20.73 23.49
C ASP A 68 -22.83 21.23 24.16
N GLN A 69 -21.98 20.32 24.64
CA GLN A 69 -20.72 20.62 25.30
C GLN A 69 -19.51 20.56 24.35
N ILE A 70 -19.64 19.87 23.22
CA ILE A 70 -18.58 19.74 22.21
C ILE A 70 -18.75 20.84 21.17
N GLN A 71 -17.68 21.61 20.93
CA GLN A 71 -17.68 22.59 19.84
C GLN A 71 -17.47 21.89 18.48
N PRO A 72 -18.02 22.44 17.38
CA PRO A 72 -17.73 21.93 16.04
C PRO A 72 -16.23 22.00 15.75
N SER A 73 -15.62 20.86 15.43
CA SER A 73 -14.22 20.76 15.00
C SER A 73 -14.07 21.02 13.51
N LEU A 74 -15.14 20.83 12.73
CA LEU A 74 -15.15 21.10 11.31
C LEU A 74 -16.49 21.68 10.85
N ARG A 75 -16.48 22.28 9.67
CA ARG A 75 -17.68 22.56 8.90
C ARG A 75 -17.60 21.73 7.63
N PRO A 76 -18.62 20.91 7.30
CA PRO A 76 -18.66 20.22 6.02
C PRO A 76 -18.44 21.25 4.90
N HIS A 77 -17.48 20.99 4.02
CA HIS A 77 -17.22 21.90 2.92
C HIS A 77 -18.33 21.79 1.87
N ASP A 78 -18.50 22.86 1.10
CA ASP A 78 -19.40 22.84 -0.04
C ASP A 78 -18.86 21.91 -1.13
N THR A 79 -19.69 20.97 -1.58
CA THR A 79 -19.35 19.99 -2.61
C THR A 79 -19.96 20.35 -3.96
N SER A 80 -20.55 21.55 -4.15
CA SER A 80 -21.20 21.93 -5.41
C SER A 80 -20.25 21.97 -6.61
N ASP A 81 -18.98 22.31 -6.35
CA ASP A 81 -17.94 22.52 -7.37
C ASP A 81 -16.94 21.33 -7.43
N GLU A 82 -17.30 20.19 -6.84
CA GLU A 82 -16.48 18.99 -6.72
C GLU A 82 -17.29 17.73 -7.08
N GLU A 83 -16.80 16.95 -8.05
CA GLU A 83 -17.39 15.66 -8.39
C GLU A 83 -16.81 14.58 -7.47
N THR A 84 -17.67 13.93 -6.68
CA THR A 84 -17.26 12.92 -5.69
C THR A 84 -17.59 11.52 -6.17
N HIS A 85 -16.58 10.67 -6.28
CA HIS A 85 -16.70 9.27 -6.62
C HIS A 85 -16.32 8.38 -5.45
N ILE A 86 -17.10 7.33 -5.21
CA ILE A 86 -16.87 6.35 -4.16
C ILE A 86 -16.64 5.01 -4.84
N ILE A 87 -15.44 4.47 -4.71
CA ILE A 87 -15.05 3.21 -5.34
C ILE A 87 -15.03 2.13 -4.27
N ILE A 88 -15.86 1.10 -4.44
CA ILE A 88 -16.02 -0.01 -3.52
C ILE A 88 -15.44 -1.27 -4.17
N SER A 89 -14.30 -1.74 -3.66
CA SER A 89 -13.71 -2.97 -4.20
C SER A 89 -14.38 -4.21 -3.63
N THR A 90 -15.11 -4.93 -4.48
CA THR A 90 -15.85 -6.14 -4.11
C THR A 90 -14.94 -7.35 -3.85
N GLY A 91 -13.81 -7.44 -4.56
CA GLY A 91 -12.87 -8.57 -4.49
C GLY A 91 -11.58 -8.31 -3.70
N SER A 92 -11.34 -7.09 -3.22
CA SER A 92 -10.10 -6.77 -2.48
C SER A 92 -10.12 -7.30 -1.04
N GLY A 93 -8.94 -7.67 -0.56
CA GLY A 93 -8.72 -7.99 0.85
C GLY A 93 -9.65 -9.10 1.34
N THR A 94 -10.55 -8.74 2.26
CA THR A 94 -11.50 -9.68 2.87
C THR A 94 -12.92 -9.59 2.32
N GLY A 95 -13.13 -8.85 1.22
CA GLY A 95 -14.46 -8.68 0.62
C GLY A 95 -15.46 -7.93 1.52
N LYS A 96 -14.97 -7.17 2.51
CA LYS A 96 -15.81 -6.43 3.46
C LYS A 96 -16.14 -4.99 3.00
N ALA A 97 -15.63 -4.54 1.86
CA ALA A 97 -15.73 -3.13 1.44
C ALA A 97 -17.17 -2.62 1.33
N GLU A 98 -18.08 -3.43 0.81
CA GLU A 98 -19.50 -3.07 0.68
C GLU A 98 -20.17 -2.91 2.06
N ILE A 99 -19.91 -3.84 2.98
CA ILE A 99 -20.44 -3.74 4.36
C ILE A 99 -19.84 -2.54 5.08
N PHE A 100 -18.55 -2.27 4.88
CA PHE A 100 -17.87 -1.11 5.45
C PHE A 100 -18.47 0.20 4.91
N TYR A 101 -18.77 0.24 3.61
CA TYR A 101 -19.46 1.37 3.00
C TYR A 101 -20.81 1.63 3.66
N GLU A 102 -21.68 0.61 3.68
CA GLU A 102 -23.06 0.75 4.18
C GLU A 102 -23.12 1.06 5.67
N LYS A 103 -22.21 0.50 6.48
CA LYS A 103 -22.24 0.65 7.94
C LYS A 103 -21.45 1.84 8.46
N ALA A 104 -20.38 2.26 7.78
CA ALA A 104 -19.49 3.28 8.31
C ALA A 104 -19.41 4.52 7.41
N VAL A 105 -19.11 4.36 6.12
CA VAL A 105 -18.91 5.51 5.22
C VAL A 105 -20.20 6.25 4.94
N LYS A 106 -21.24 5.54 4.51
CA LYS A 106 -22.52 6.13 4.10
C LYS A 106 -23.21 6.92 5.22
N PRO A 107 -23.31 6.43 6.47
CA PRO A 107 -23.87 7.22 7.58
C PRO A 107 -23.11 8.53 7.82
N ILE A 108 -21.78 8.52 7.68
CA ILE A 108 -20.96 9.74 7.82
C ILE A 108 -21.27 10.72 6.69
N LEU A 109 -21.35 10.24 5.45
CA LEU A 109 -21.66 11.07 4.28
C LEU A 109 -23.06 11.69 4.38
N GLU A 110 -24.08 10.91 4.77
CA GLU A 110 -25.46 11.39 4.99
C GLU A 110 -25.54 12.43 6.12
N THR A 111 -24.68 12.30 7.13
CA THR A 111 -24.62 13.23 8.27
C THR A 111 -23.95 14.55 7.90
N LEU A 112 -22.79 14.49 7.23
CA LEU A 112 -22.01 15.68 6.87
C LEU A 112 -22.58 16.42 5.65
N TRP A 113 -23.18 15.69 4.70
CA TRP A 113 -23.71 16.22 3.45
C TRP A 113 -25.16 15.78 3.21
N PRO A 114 -26.12 16.12 4.10
CA PRO A 114 -27.48 15.59 4.06
C PRO A 114 -28.25 15.92 2.76
N GLU A 115 -27.92 17.01 2.08
CA GLU A 115 -28.56 17.41 0.82
C GLU A 115 -27.77 17.01 -0.42
N SER A 116 -26.43 17.03 -0.36
CA SER A 116 -25.57 16.80 -1.53
C SER A 116 -25.05 15.36 -1.66
N HIS A 117 -25.12 14.52 -0.62
CA HIS A 117 -24.62 13.14 -0.70
C HIS A 117 -25.30 12.31 -1.80
N THR A 118 -26.53 12.64 -2.17
CA THR A 118 -27.25 11.96 -3.27
C THR A 118 -26.62 12.18 -4.64
N ASN A 119 -25.75 13.18 -4.77
CA ASN A 119 -25.00 13.45 -6.00
C ASN A 119 -23.64 12.71 -6.04
N PHE A 120 -23.26 12.01 -4.97
CA PHE A 120 -22.02 11.24 -4.94
C PHE A 120 -22.18 9.96 -5.77
N LEU A 121 -21.23 9.70 -6.66
CA LEU A 121 -21.30 8.60 -7.62
C LEU A 121 -20.61 7.37 -7.03
N THR A 122 -21.38 6.31 -6.77
CA THR A 122 -20.84 5.06 -6.22
C THR A 122 -20.56 4.04 -7.31
N HIS A 123 -19.38 3.41 -7.27
CA HIS A 123 -18.88 2.45 -8.24
C HIS A 123 -18.43 1.19 -7.52
N CYS A 124 -19.02 0.05 -7.83
CA CYS A 124 -18.54 -1.25 -7.35
C CYS A 124 -17.62 -1.86 -8.40
N THR A 125 -16.47 -2.40 -8.00
CA THR A 125 -15.57 -3.07 -8.95
C THR A 125 -16.20 -4.37 -9.45
N GLU A 126 -16.12 -4.62 -10.75
CA GLU A 126 -16.60 -5.86 -11.38
C GLU A 126 -15.45 -6.77 -11.84
N SER A 127 -14.26 -6.18 -12.03
CA SER A 127 -13.06 -6.87 -12.53
C SER A 127 -11.78 -6.22 -11.98
N ALA A 128 -10.63 -6.80 -12.34
CA ALA A 128 -9.32 -6.21 -12.06
C ALA A 128 -9.05 -4.91 -12.86
N THR A 129 -9.84 -4.61 -13.89
CA THR A 129 -9.65 -3.44 -14.78
C THR A 129 -10.61 -2.29 -14.48
N THR A 130 -11.61 -2.48 -13.60
CA THR A 130 -12.67 -1.48 -13.38
C THR A 130 -12.13 -0.10 -12.98
N ILE A 131 -11.13 -0.02 -12.10
CA ILE A 131 -10.56 1.28 -11.68
C ILE A 131 -9.81 1.94 -12.83
N GLN A 132 -9.10 1.15 -13.63
CA GLN A 132 -8.41 1.66 -14.82
C GLN A 132 -9.40 2.18 -15.87
N GLU A 133 -10.49 1.45 -16.11
CA GLU A 133 -11.59 1.86 -17.00
C GLU A 133 -12.23 3.17 -16.53
N LEU A 134 -12.63 3.25 -15.25
CA LEU A 134 -13.16 4.49 -14.66
C LEU A 134 -12.17 5.65 -14.77
N THR A 135 -10.87 5.37 -14.59
CA THR A 135 -9.85 6.40 -14.70
C THR A 135 -9.74 6.93 -16.13
N ASN A 136 -9.75 6.05 -17.12
CA ASN A 136 -9.63 6.43 -18.53
C ASN A 136 -10.89 7.14 -19.04
N ASP A 137 -12.07 6.66 -18.64
CA ASP A 137 -13.35 7.10 -19.21
C ASP A 137 -13.94 8.29 -18.46
N ILE A 138 -13.61 8.46 -17.18
CA ILE A 138 -14.20 9.47 -16.30
C ILE A 138 -13.13 10.32 -15.61
N PHE A 139 -12.27 9.74 -14.78
CA PHE A 139 -11.45 10.54 -13.86
C PHE A 139 -10.39 11.38 -14.57
N PHE A 140 -9.64 10.80 -15.51
CA PHE A 140 -8.63 11.55 -16.27
C PHE A 140 -9.30 12.64 -17.13
N PRO A 141 -10.32 12.36 -17.96
CA PRO A 141 -11.01 13.41 -18.72
C PRO A 141 -11.58 14.54 -17.85
N THR A 142 -12.19 14.21 -16.71
CA THR A 142 -12.75 15.21 -15.79
C THR A 142 -11.67 16.04 -15.11
N ALA A 143 -10.59 15.39 -14.63
CA ALA A 143 -9.41 16.08 -14.09
C ALA A 143 -8.78 17.01 -15.13
N ASP A 144 -8.61 16.53 -16.36
CA ASP A 144 -7.99 17.27 -17.46
C ASP A 144 -8.85 18.44 -17.96
N ALA A 145 -10.17 18.33 -17.83
CA ALA A 145 -11.11 19.45 -18.05
C ALA A 145 -11.04 20.53 -16.94
N GLY A 146 -10.23 20.33 -15.90
CA GLY A 146 -10.06 21.25 -14.79
C GLY A 146 -11.20 21.22 -13.78
N ILE A 147 -11.97 20.13 -13.74
CA ILE A 147 -13.02 19.88 -12.76
C ILE A 147 -12.37 19.23 -11.53
N THR A 148 -12.75 19.68 -10.33
CA THR A 148 -12.21 19.14 -9.09
C THR A 148 -12.82 17.77 -8.81
N LEU A 149 -11.97 16.77 -8.59
CA LEU A 149 -12.39 15.41 -8.26
C LEU A 149 -12.03 15.06 -6.82
N ARG A 150 -12.97 14.42 -6.13
CA ARG A 150 -12.74 13.71 -4.88
C ARG A 150 -13.03 12.23 -5.09
N ILE A 151 -12.06 11.38 -4.81
CA ILE A 151 -12.19 9.93 -4.98
C ILE A 151 -12.00 9.26 -3.62
N VAL A 152 -13.04 8.57 -3.15
CA VAL A 152 -13.01 7.79 -1.91
C VAL A 152 -12.76 6.33 -2.29
N LEU A 153 -11.56 5.82 -2.00
CA LEU A 153 -11.11 4.47 -2.36
C LEU A 153 -11.28 3.51 -1.18
N LEU A 154 -12.28 2.63 -1.26
CA LEU A 154 -12.47 1.49 -0.36
C LEU A 154 -11.77 0.27 -0.97
N THR A 155 -10.43 0.32 -0.98
CA THR A 155 -9.57 -0.63 -1.71
C THR A 155 -8.31 -0.98 -0.91
N GLY A 156 -7.50 -1.91 -1.44
CA GLY A 156 -6.09 -2.04 -1.04
C GLY A 156 -5.16 -1.13 -1.86
N ASP A 157 -3.85 -1.31 -1.70
CA ASP A 157 -2.81 -0.58 -2.45
C ASP A 157 -2.99 -0.74 -3.98
N GLY A 158 -3.50 -1.87 -4.46
CA GLY A 158 -3.78 -2.07 -5.88
C GLY A 158 -4.70 -1.00 -6.49
N GLY A 159 -5.70 -0.53 -5.74
CA GLY A 159 -6.64 0.48 -6.24
C GLY A 159 -5.99 1.85 -6.45
N ILE A 160 -5.07 2.25 -5.58
CA ILE A 160 -4.31 3.50 -5.78
C ILE A 160 -3.32 3.35 -6.94
N VAL A 161 -2.71 2.18 -7.11
CA VAL A 161 -1.78 1.89 -8.21
C VAL A 161 -2.49 1.92 -9.55
N ASP A 162 -3.69 1.36 -9.65
CA ASP A 162 -4.50 1.40 -10.88
C ASP A 162 -4.89 2.83 -11.24
N LEU A 163 -5.26 3.66 -10.25
CA LEU A 163 -5.54 5.08 -10.45
C LEU A 163 -4.30 5.83 -10.94
N VAL A 164 -3.14 5.64 -10.30
CA VAL A 164 -1.87 6.29 -10.72
C VAL A 164 -1.50 5.93 -12.16
N ASN A 165 -1.53 4.64 -12.50
CA ASN A 165 -1.18 4.18 -13.85
C ASN A 165 -2.19 4.66 -14.90
N GLY A 166 -3.49 4.71 -14.56
CA GLY A 166 -4.52 5.25 -15.46
C GLY A 166 -4.35 6.75 -15.69
N LEU A 167 -4.10 7.54 -14.65
CA LEU A 167 -3.93 8.99 -14.76
C LEU A 167 -2.65 9.37 -15.51
N LEU A 168 -1.60 8.54 -15.46
CA LEU A 168 -0.34 8.75 -16.18
C LEU A 168 -0.31 8.16 -17.59
N ALA A 169 -1.34 7.39 -17.98
CA ALA A 169 -1.41 6.78 -19.30
C ALA A 169 -1.48 7.82 -20.44
N GLN A 170 -1.88 9.05 -20.13
CA GLN A 170 -2.02 10.14 -21.08
C GLN A 170 -1.39 11.43 -20.52
N PRO A 171 -0.81 12.29 -21.38
CA PRO A 171 -0.23 13.54 -20.93
C PRO A 171 -1.33 14.52 -20.48
N ALA A 172 -1.20 15.03 -19.26
CA ALA A 172 -2.08 16.07 -18.72
C ALA A 172 -1.95 17.40 -19.49
N SER A 173 -3.07 18.07 -19.72
CA SER A 173 -3.14 19.43 -20.25
C SER A 173 -2.81 20.47 -19.19
N SER A 174 -2.72 21.75 -19.60
CA SER A 174 -2.54 22.87 -18.66
C SER A 174 -3.73 23.12 -17.74
N SER A 175 -4.90 22.54 -18.05
CA SER A 175 -6.12 22.68 -17.25
C SER A 175 -6.25 21.61 -16.17
N TYR A 176 -5.38 20.59 -16.20
CA TYR A 176 -5.45 19.43 -15.32
C TYR A 176 -5.47 19.82 -13.84
N ARG A 177 -6.37 19.19 -13.09
CA ARG A 177 -6.44 19.26 -11.63
C ARG A 177 -6.27 17.87 -11.02
N ALA A 178 -5.24 17.72 -10.21
CA ALA A 178 -4.96 16.51 -9.47
C ALA A 178 -6.19 16.07 -8.63
N PRO A 179 -6.69 14.83 -8.82
CA PRO A 179 -7.75 14.29 -7.97
C PRO A 179 -7.30 14.22 -6.51
N LYS A 180 -8.24 14.46 -5.59
CA LYS A 180 -8.03 14.34 -4.14
C LYS A 180 -8.56 12.99 -3.67
N VAL A 181 -7.69 12.17 -3.09
CA VAL A 181 -7.98 10.77 -2.80
C VAL A 181 -8.06 10.53 -1.30
N VAL A 182 -9.18 9.98 -0.84
CA VAL A 182 -9.35 9.48 0.53
C VAL A 182 -9.15 7.97 0.51
N LEU A 183 -8.18 7.46 1.29
CA LEU A 183 -7.85 6.03 1.34
C LEU A 183 -8.53 5.36 2.54
N LEU A 184 -9.30 4.30 2.27
CA LEU A 184 -9.85 3.42 3.29
C LEU A 184 -9.21 2.03 3.12
N PRO A 185 -8.46 1.52 4.12
CA PRO A 185 -7.55 0.38 3.98
C PRO A 185 -8.28 -0.96 3.99
N LEU A 186 -8.97 -1.30 2.90
CA LEU A 186 -9.80 -2.52 2.80
C LEU A 186 -9.15 -3.62 1.95
N GLY A 187 -7.83 -3.51 1.71
CA GLY A 187 -6.99 -4.56 1.15
C GLY A 187 -6.38 -5.49 2.21
N THR A 188 -5.44 -6.35 1.78
CA THR A 188 -4.77 -7.32 2.66
C THR A 188 -3.69 -6.68 3.55
N ALA A 189 -2.84 -5.82 2.98
CA ALA A 189 -1.66 -5.31 3.68
C ALA A 189 -1.69 -3.78 3.90
N ASN A 190 -2.28 -3.02 2.96
CA ASN A 190 -2.54 -1.59 3.06
C ASN A 190 -1.30 -0.76 3.43
N ALA A 191 -0.19 -1.07 2.75
CA ALA A 191 1.14 -0.52 2.99
C ALA A 191 1.14 1.00 3.01
N LEU A 192 0.50 1.63 2.01
CA LEU A 192 0.45 3.08 1.90
C LEU A 192 -0.31 3.71 3.08
N TYR A 193 -1.48 3.18 3.43
CA TYR A 193 -2.28 3.70 4.55
C TYR A 193 -1.53 3.59 5.88
N HIS A 194 -0.94 2.43 6.18
CA HIS A 194 -0.21 2.25 7.43
C HIS A 194 1.05 3.10 7.51
N SER A 195 1.69 3.37 6.36
CA SER A 195 2.86 4.24 6.31
C SER A 195 2.50 5.71 6.49
N ILE A 196 1.40 6.16 5.89
CA ILE A 196 0.87 7.52 6.11
C ILE A 196 0.57 7.74 7.60
N ASN A 197 -0.01 6.73 8.25
CA ASN A 197 -0.48 6.80 9.64
C ASN A 197 0.51 6.22 10.67
N ALA A 198 1.75 5.92 10.28
CA ALA A 198 2.73 5.26 11.16
C ALA A 198 3.04 6.05 12.44
N GLY A 199 2.91 7.38 12.40
CA GLY A 199 3.10 8.27 13.55
C GLY A 199 1.94 8.28 14.55
N ASN A 200 0.80 7.65 14.26
CA ASN A 200 -0.38 7.61 15.12
C ASN A 200 -0.90 6.17 15.34
N PRO A 201 -0.09 5.25 15.89
CA PRO A 201 -0.43 3.83 15.97
C PRO A 201 -1.61 3.52 16.92
N HIS A 202 -1.98 4.47 17.80
CA HIS A 202 -3.03 4.31 18.80
C HIS A 202 -4.40 4.83 18.33
N GLN A 203 -4.50 5.44 17.16
CA GLN A 203 -5.76 5.93 16.59
C GLN A 203 -5.91 5.43 15.16
N ASN A 204 -6.29 4.17 14.99
CA ASN A 204 -6.72 3.70 13.67
C ASN A 204 -8.16 4.16 13.43
N THR A 205 -8.36 5.06 12.47
CA THR A 205 -9.69 5.53 12.06
C THR A 205 -10.17 4.89 10.76
N TRP A 206 -9.40 3.95 10.19
CA TRP A 206 -9.62 3.36 8.87
C TRP A 206 -9.81 4.38 7.73
N GLY A 207 -9.22 5.57 7.86
CA GLY A 207 -9.39 6.68 6.91
C GLY A 207 -10.71 7.43 7.05
N LEU A 208 -11.59 7.05 7.99
CA LEU A 208 -12.86 7.73 8.22
C LEU A 208 -12.68 9.15 8.75
N LYS A 209 -11.60 9.45 9.47
CA LYS A 209 -11.32 10.83 9.86
C LYS A 209 -10.87 11.66 8.66
N ALA A 210 -10.03 11.13 7.78
CA ALA A 210 -9.68 11.79 6.51
C ALA A 210 -10.91 12.04 5.62
N LEU A 211 -11.90 11.14 5.63
CA LEU A 211 -13.20 11.32 4.96
C LEU A 211 -13.97 12.56 5.48
N CYS A 212 -13.79 12.95 6.72
CA CYS A 212 -14.49 14.10 7.30
C CYS A 212 -13.81 15.45 6.97
N LEU A 213 -12.55 15.44 6.53
CA LEU A 213 -11.77 16.65 6.29
C LEU A 213 -12.15 17.32 4.97
N ASN A 214 -11.97 18.65 4.92
CA ASN A 214 -12.09 19.40 3.67
C ASN A 214 -10.82 19.15 2.84
N PRO A 215 -10.91 18.43 1.70
CA PRO A 215 -9.75 18.06 0.92
C PRO A 215 -9.22 19.24 0.09
N SER A 216 -9.86 20.41 0.14
CA SER A 216 -9.33 21.66 -0.44
C SER A 216 -8.38 22.39 0.50
N ASP A 217 -8.34 22.04 1.79
CA ASP A 217 -7.36 22.58 2.72
C ASP A 217 -5.99 21.95 2.47
N GLU A 218 -4.98 22.77 2.18
CA GLU A 218 -3.62 22.31 1.94
C GLU A 218 -2.99 21.62 3.16
N ALA A 219 -3.49 21.90 4.37
CA ALA A 219 -3.04 21.23 5.58
C ALA A 219 -3.42 19.74 5.61
N HIS A 220 -4.47 19.35 4.89
CA HIS A 220 -5.05 18.01 4.91
C HIS A 220 -4.84 17.23 3.62
N ARG A 221 -4.01 17.72 2.71
CA ARG A 221 -3.67 17.01 1.48
C ARG A 221 -2.17 17.03 1.24
N LYS A 222 -1.65 15.94 0.69
CA LYS A 222 -0.25 15.87 0.24
C LYS A 222 -0.17 15.17 -1.12
N PRO A 223 0.72 15.62 -2.00
CA PRO A 223 0.98 14.91 -3.26
C PRO A 223 1.41 13.47 -2.98
N LEU A 224 0.90 12.51 -3.74
CA LEU A 224 1.40 11.13 -3.68
C LEU A 224 2.76 11.07 -4.38
N PRO A 225 3.85 10.68 -3.68
CA PRO A 225 5.10 10.37 -4.35
C PRO A 225 4.97 9.10 -5.17
N ILE A 226 5.55 9.13 -6.37
CA ILE A 226 5.52 8.01 -7.31
C ILE A 226 6.90 7.77 -7.90
N PHE A 227 7.11 6.55 -8.38
CA PHE A 227 8.27 6.18 -9.18
C PHE A 227 7.82 5.48 -10.46
N THR A 228 8.71 5.49 -11.45
CA THR A 228 8.52 4.78 -12.72
C THR A 228 9.55 3.68 -12.84
N ALA A 229 9.09 2.45 -13.06
CA ALA A 229 9.90 1.33 -13.49
C ALA A 229 9.87 1.27 -15.02
N SER A 230 11.02 1.52 -15.64
CA SER A 230 11.26 1.32 -17.07
C SER A 230 11.96 -0.01 -17.31
N TYR A 231 11.54 -0.73 -18.34
CA TYR A 231 12.05 -2.06 -18.64
C TYR A 231 12.75 -2.11 -19.99
N SER A 232 13.59 -3.12 -20.15
CA SER A 232 14.09 -3.53 -21.46
C SER A 232 12.98 -4.10 -22.36
N PRO A 233 13.19 -4.11 -23.70
CA PRO A 233 12.19 -4.62 -24.63
C PRO A 233 11.99 -6.13 -24.48
N GLY A 234 10.79 -6.55 -24.12
CA GLY A 234 10.48 -7.97 -23.94
C GLY A 234 9.74 -8.26 -22.64
N ALA A 235 9.84 -7.35 -21.67
CA ALA A 235 9.13 -7.45 -20.40
C ALA A 235 7.61 -7.64 -20.59
N ARG A 236 7.03 -8.47 -19.73
CA ARG A 236 5.60 -8.82 -19.72
C ARG A 236 5.05 -8.74 -18.31
N LEU A 237 3.88 -8.14 -18.17
CA LEU A 237 3.10 -8.19 -16.95
C LEU A 237 2.50 -9.59 -16.82
N LEU A 238 2.74 -10.26 -15.70
CA LEU A 238 2.13 -11.55 -15.38
C LEU A 238 0.77 -11.30 -14.74
N THR A 239 -0.28 -11.85 -15.31
CA THR A 239 -1.66 -11.73 -14.81
C THR A 239 -2.28 -13.12 -14.60
N ASN A 240 -3.44 -13.15 -13.94
CA ASN A 240 -4.19 -14.39 -13.66
C ASN A 240 -3.32 -15.51 -13.04
N GLU A 241 -2.67 -15.22 -11.91
CA GLU A 241 -1.77 -16.18 -11.22
C GLU A 241 -0.60 -16.64 -12.12
N ALA A 242 -0.06 -15.72 -12.93
CA ALA A 242 0.99 -15.96 -13.92
C ALA A 242 0.62 -16.99 -15.01
N ARG A 243 -0.67 -17.23 -15.24
CA ARG A 243 -1.16 -18.05 -16.38
C ARG A 243 -1.22 -17.27 -17.68
N ASP A 244 -1.39 -15.95 -17.57
CA ASP A 244 -1.51 -15.04 -18.70
C ASP A 244 -0.40 -13.97 -18.65
N GLU A 245 -0.11 -13.40 -19.82
CA GLU A 245 0.89 -12.35 -19.98
C GLU A 245 0.35 -11.20 -20.81
N GLU A 246 0.59 -9.99 -20.32
CA GLU A 246 0.16 -8.74 -20.94
C GLU A 246 1.35 -7.86 -21.31
N VAL A 247 1.16 -7.07 -22.37
CA VAL A 247 2.15 -6.06 -22.77
C VAL A 247 2.02 -4.87 -21.83
N LEU A 248 3.15 -4.43 -21.29
CA LEU A 248 3.21 -3.22 -20.46
C LEU A 248 2.92 -1.96 -21.31
N PRO A 249 2.30 -0.92 -20.71
CA PRO A 249 2.22 0.40 -21.31
C PRO A 249 3.60 0.91 -21.77
N GLN A 250 3.64 1.69 -22.84
CA GLN A 250 4.89 2.28 -23.33
C GLN A 250 4.97 3.74 -22.90
N ASP A 251 6.14 4.17 -22.43
CA ASP A 251 6.44 5.58 -22.22
C ASP A 251 6.31 6.32 -23.57
N PRO A 252 5.41 7.32 -23.68
CA PRO A 252 5.24 8.08 -24.91
C PRO A 252 6.51 8.75 -25.41
N LYS A 253 7.48 9.05 -24.52
CA LYS A 253 8.73 9.73 -24.88
C LYS A 253 9.82 8.77 -25.35
N SER A 254 10.10 7.72 -24.58
CA SER A 254 11.19 6.78 -24.87
C SER A 254 10.76 5.53 -25.64
N GLY A 255 9.45 5.23 -25.71
CA GLY A 255 8.90 3.99 -26.26
C GLY A 255 9.21 2.74 -25.44
N ARG A 256 9.79 2.90 -24.25
CA ARG A 256 10.14 1.78 -23.36
C ARG A 256 8.89 1.28 -22.63
N PRO A 257 8.79 -0.03 -22.35
CA PRO A 257 7.75 -0.53 -21.45
C PRO A 257 7.93 0.06 -20.06
N ILE A 258 6.85 0.52 -19.45
CA ILE A 258 6.84 1.17 -18.14
C ILE A 258 5.72 0.66 -17.25
N LEU A 259 5.92 0.82 -15.94
CA LEU A 259 4.91 0.68 -14.91
C LEU A 259 5.19 1.68 -13.79
N HIS A 260 4.17 2.35 -13.29
CA HIS A 260 4.30 3.30 -12.18
C HIS A 260 3.94 2.63 -10.86
N GLY A 261 4.64 3.02 -9.80
CA GLY A 261 4.35 2.61 -8.43
C GLY A 261 4.46 3.76 -7.45
N ALA A 262 3.95 3.55 -6.24
CA ALA A 262 3.93 4.49 -5.12
C ALA A 262 4.34 3.82 -3.79
N VAL A 263 4.54 2.50 -3.76
CA VAL A 263 4.82 1.74 -2.53
C VAL A 263 6.21 1.12 -2.57
N VAL A 264 6.45 0.15 -3.45
CA VAL A 264 7.60 -0.73 -3.45
C VAL A 264 7.94 -1.25 -4.86
N ALA A 265 9.21 -1.18 -5.22
CA ALA A 265 9.82 -1.89 -6.33
C ALA A 265 10.82 -2.90 -5.79
N SER A 266 10.73 -4.16 -6.21
CA SER A 266 11.57 -5.21 -5.63
C SER A 266 11.89 -6.33 -6.61
N TRP A 267 12.97 -7.03 -6.30
CA TRP A 267 13.45 -8.21 -6.99
C TRP A 267 13.99 -9.22 -5.96
N ALA A 268 14.47 -10.36 -6.44
CA ALA A 268 14.99 -11.48 -5.67
C ALA A 268 13.91 -12.08 -4.76
N MET A 269 14.26 -12.44 -3.52
CA MET A 269 13.37 -13.16 -2.61
C MET A 269 12.00 -12.46 -2.50
N HIS A 270 11.95 -11.16 -2.21
CA HIS A 270 10.67 -10.45 -2.04
C HIS A 270 9.73 -10.62 -3.25
N ALA A 271 10.22 -10.41 -4.47
CA ALA A 271 9.41 -10.54 -5.67
C ALA A 271 8.94 -11.99 -5.91
N SER A 272 9.81 -12.98 -5.64
CA SER A 272 9.43 -14.39 -5.69
C SER A 272 8.33 -14.72 -4.69
N LEU A 273 8.40 -14.22 -3.45
CA LEU A 273 7.35 -14.44 -2.44
C LEU A 273 6.00 -13.87 -2.87
N VAL A 274 6.01 -12.65 -3.42
CA VAL A 274 4.77 -12.02 -3.91
C VAL A 274 4.21 -12.83 -5.07
N ALA A 275 5.04 -13.22 -6.04
CA ALA A 275 4.61 -13.96 -7.21
C ALA A 275 4.11 -15.38 -6.87
N ASP A 276 4.83 -16.11 -6.01
CA ASP A 276 4.54 -17.51 -5.70
C ASP A 276 3.36 -17.66 -4.71
N SER A 277 3.10 -16.63 -3.91
CA SER A 277 1.92 -16.58 -3.04
C SER A 277 0.65 -16.09 -3.74
N ASP A 278 0.74 -15.63 -4.99
CA ASP A 278 -0.39 -15.08 -5.73
C ASP A 278 -1.17 -16.14 -6.52
N SER A 279 -1.51 -17.25 -5.86
CA SER A 279 -2.38 -18.30 -6.42
C SER A 279 -3.72 -18.39 -5.67
N ALA A 280 -4.74 -18.93 -6.31
CA ALA A 280 -6.05 -19.17 -5.67
C ALA A 280 -5.96 -20.13 -4.48
N GLU A 281 -4.95 -21.01 -4.46
CA GLU A 281 -4.66 -21.88 -3.32
C GLU A 281 -4.11 -21.08 -2.14
N TYR A 282 -3.13 -20.22 -2.41
CA TYR A 282 -2.45 -19.42 -1.40
C TYR A 282 -3.29 -18.25 -0.86
N ARG A 283 -4.11 -17.61 -1.71
CA ARG A 283 -4.96 -16.46 -1.31
C ARG A 283 -5.95 -16.79 -0.19
N LYS A 284 -6.33 -18.06 -0.01
CA LYS A 284 -7.19 -18.52 1.10
C LYS A 284 -6.56 -18.30 2.48
N PHE A 285 -5.24 -18.18 2.55
CA PHE A 285 -4.51 -17.94 3.80
C PHE A 285 -4.35 -16.44 4.13
N GLY A 286 -4.98 -15.54 3.37
CA GLY A 286 -4.91 -14.10 3.63
C GLY A 286 -3.47 -13.59 3.59
N ILE A 287 -3.06 -12.87 4.63
CA ILE A 287 -1.69 -12.33 4.76
C ILE A 287 -0.65 -13.42 5.06
N ASP A 288 -1.06 -14.54 5.67
CA ASP A 288 -0.14 -15.62 6.02
C ASP A 288 0.41 -16.36 4.80
N ARG A 289 -0.18 -16.15 3.61
CA ARG A 289 0.33 -16.69 2.35
C ARG A 289 1.78 -16.33 2.07
N PHE A 290 2.20 -15.12 2.45
CA PHE A 290 3.58 -14.66 2.27
C PHE A 290 4.54 -15.42 3.19
N LYS A 291 4.11 -15.79 4.40
CA LYS A 291 4.91 -16.59 5.35
C LYS A 291 5.12 -18.01 4.84
N ILE A 292 4.11 -18.60 4.20
CA ILE A 292 4.22 -19.94 3.62
C ILE A 292 5.21 -19.93 2.45
N ALA A 293 5.02 -19.01 1.49
CA ALA A 293 5.96 -18.84 0.38
C ALA A 293 7.38 -18.55 0.86
N ALA A 294 7.54 -17.74 1.93
CA ALA A 294 8.84 -17.46 2.53
C ALA A 294 9.52 -18.71 3.05
N LYS A 295 8.77 -19.57 3.73
CA LYS A 295 9.31 -20.83 4.25
C LYS A 295 9.78 -21.75 3.12
N GLU A 296 9.02 -21.84 2.02
CA GLU A 296 9.40 -22.68 0.87
C GLU A 296 10.65 -22.15 0.16
N ALA A 297 10.74 -20.84 -0.04
CA ALA A 297 11.91 -20.21 -0.66
C ALA A 297 13.17 -20.30 0.22
N LEU A 298 13.03 -20.19 1.55
CA LEU A 298 14.14 -20.22 2.50
C LEU A 298 14.58 -21.64 2.90
N TYR A 299 13.68 -22.62 2.77
CA TYR A 299 13.94 -24.03 3.08
C TYR A 299 13.48 -24.94 1.95
N PRO A 300 14.19 -24.93 0.80
CA PRO A 300 13.88 -25.82 -0.32
C PRO A 300 13.76 -27.29 0.11
N PRO A 301 12.75 -28.06 -0.40
CA PRO A 301 12.51 -29.45 0.02
C PRO A 301 13.68 -30.41 -0.23
N ASN A 302 14.55 -30.08 -1.18
CA ASN A 302 15.76 -30.84 -1.50
C ASN A 302 16.92 -30.58 -0.51
N GLY A 303 16.73 -29.70 0.48
CA GLY A 303 17.72 -29.32 1.48
C GLY A 303 18.83 -28.39 0.97
N SER A 304 18.70 -27.82 -0.24
CA SER A 304 19.64 -26.83 -0.75
C SER A 304 19.53 -25.50 0.01
N PRO A 305 20.57 -24.66 0.01
CA PRO A 305 20.41 -23.27 0.46
C PRO A 305 19.38 -22.53 -0.40
N PRO A 306 18.87 -21.38 0.08
CA PRO A 306 18.03 -20.49 -0.73
C PRO A 306 18.76 -20.08 -2.03
N HIS A 307 17.99 -19.77 -3.08
CA HIS A 307 18.53 -19.37 -4.39
C HIS A 307 19.38 -18.09 -4.27
N PRO A 308 20.65 -18.09 -4.72
CA PRO A 308 21.44 -16.87 -4.88
C PRO A 308 21.08 -16.20 -6.20
N TYR A 309 20.46 -15.02 -6.14
CA TYR A 309 20.00 -14.30 -7.33
C TYR A 309 21.13 -13.51 -7.98
N HIS A 310 21.34 -13.67 -9.29
CA HIS A 310 22.46 -13.05 -10.00
C HIS A 310 22.04 -11.83 -10.84
N ALA A 311 22.62 -10.67 -10.55
CA ALA A 311 22.45 -9.45 -11.33
C ALA A 311 23.52 -8.41 -11.00
N SER A 312 23.72 -7.47 -11.91
CA SER A 312 24.40 -6.23 -11.58
C SER A 312 23.39 -5.21 -11.08
N VAL A 313 23.58 -4.71 -9.86
CA VAL A 313 22.68 -3.72 -9.23
C VAL A 313 23.37 -2.38 -9.11
N SER A 314 22.74 -1.32 -9.60
CA SER A 314 23.24 0.05 -9.53
C SER A 314 22.26 0.98 -8.84
N MET A 315 22.78 1.94 -8.07
CA MET A 315 22.03 2.94 -7.33
C MET A 315 22.27 4.32 -7.94
N LEU A 316 21.22 5.13 -8.02
CA LEU A 316 21.29 6.52 -8.46
C LEU A 316 21.27 7.45 -7.24
N HIS A 317 22.23 8.38 -7.19
CA HIS A 317 22.23 9.51 -6.26
C HIS A 317 22.42 10.81 -7.05
N GLY A 318 21.41 11.67 -7.03
CA GLY A 318 21.26 12.82 -7.91
C GLY A 318 21.33 12.38 -9.37
N SER A 319 22.49 12.60 -9.99
CA SER A 319 22.76 12.22 -11.38
C SER A 319 23.81 11.10 -11.53
N GLU A 320 24.37 10.60 -10.43
CA GLU A 320 25.48 9.64 -10.45
C GLU A 320 24.98 8.22 -10.20
N TRP A 321 25.30 7.31 -11.13
CA TRP A 321 25.07 5.88 -10.96
C TRP A 321 26.31 5.21 -10.37
N THR A 322 26.11 4.46 -9.28
CA THR A 322 27.14 3.63 -8.66
C THR A 322 26.69 2.17 -8.65
N THR A 323 27.48 1.30 -9.26
CA THR A 323 27.23 -0.15 -9.27
C THR A 323 27.76 -0.78 -7.99
N LEU A 324 26.95 -1.64 -7.38
CA LEU A 324 27.35 -2.45 -6.24
C LEU A 324 28.44 -3.45 -6.67
N PRO A 325 29.47 -3.69 -5.84
CA PRO A 325 30.50 -4.68 -6.15
C PRO A 325 29.99 -6.13 -6.07
N GLU A 326 28.89 -6.36 -5.35
CA GLU A 326 28.24 -7.66 -5.26
C GLU A 326 27.42 -7.96 -6.53
N GLU A 327 27.55 -9.18 -7.04
CA GLU A 327 26.79 -9.69 -8.21
C GLU A 327 25.75 -10.76 -7.81
N GLU A 328 25.77 -11.19 -6.55
CA GLU A 328 24.80 -12.13 -5.98
C GLU A 328 23.98 -11.43 -4.88
N HIS A 329 22.68 -11.65 -4.90
CA HIS A 329 21.72 -11.01 -4.00
C HIS A 329 20.72 -12.01 -3.46
N MET A 330 20.16 -11.71 -2.29
CA MET A 330 18.98 -12.42 -1.77
C MET A 330 17.77 -11.49 -1.71
N TYR A 331 17.98 -10.22 -1.40
CA TYR A 331 16.91 -9.25 -1.23
C TYR A 331 17.32 -7.93 -1.86
N VAL A 332 16.49 -7.40 -2.77
CA VAL A 332 16.68 -6.09 -3.39
C VAL A 332 15.32 -5.40 -3.40
N LEU A 333 15.16 -4.34 -2.61
CA LEU A 333 13.89 -3.66 -2.44
C LEU A 333 14.11 -2.15 -2.34
N ALA A 334 13.48 -1.39 -3.22
CA ALA A 334 13.36 0.06 -3.13
C ALA A 334 11.92 0.41 -2.73
N THR A 335 11.74 1.29 -1.74
CA THR A 335 10.39 1.65 -1.25
C THR A 335 10.27 3.13 -0.95
N MET A 336 9.08 3.68 -1.21
CA MET A 336 8.68 5.06 -0.85
C MET A 336 7.90 5.13 0.46
N VAL A 337 7.68 4.00 1.13
CA VAL A 337 6.84 3.89 2.32
C VAL A 337 7.61 3.27 3.48
N SER A 338 7.14 3.44 4.71
CA SER A 338 7.80 2.88 5.90
C SER A 338 7.41 1.42 6.17
N ASN A 339 6.18 1.07 5.85
CA ASN A 339 5.53 -0.18 6.20
C ASN A 339 4.98 -0.87 4.95
N LEU A 340 5.22 -2.18 4.80
CA LEU A 340 4.50 -3.00 3.79
C LEU A 340 3.28 -3.71 4.38
N GLU A 341 3.20 -3.74 5.71
CA GLU A 341 2.08 -4.22 6.51
C GLU A 341 2.07 -3.37 7.81
N LYS A 342 0.95 -3.28 8.53
CA LYS A 342 0.91 -2.55 9.81
C LYS A 342 2.06 -2.91 10.77
N PRO A 343 2.36 -4.19 11.07
CA PRO A 343 3.47 -4.53 11.95
C PRO A 343 4.84 -4.59 11.25
N PHE A 344 4.89 -4.58 9.91
CA PHE A 344 6.11 -4.81 9.14
C PHE A 344 6.71 -3.50 8.64
N CYS A 345 7.58 -2.91 9.46
CA CYS A 345 8.31 -1.69 9.13
C CYS A 345 9.56 -2.04 8.31
N ILE A 346 9.50 -1.89 6.99
CA ILE A 346 10.61 -2.20 6.08
C ILE A 346 11.62 -1.05 5.97
N SER A 347 11.18 0.19 6.15
CA SER A 347 11.99 1.40 5.99
C SER A 347 11.70 2.40 7.10
N PRO A 348 12.35 2.27 8.28
CA PRO A 348 12.04 3.08 9.45
C PRO A 348 12.39 4.58 9.32
N LYS A 349 13.18 4.98 8.31
CA LYS A 349 13.49 6.40 8.05
C LYS A 349 12.54 7.07 7.06
N SER A 350 11.72 6.30 6.31
CA SER A 350 10.72 6.88 5.42
C SER A 350 9.68 7.65 6.22
N LYS A 351 9.34 8.87 5.80
CA LYS A 351 8.27 9.65 6.43
C LYS A 351 7.02 9.67 5.54
N PRO A 352 5.83 9.90 6.13
CA PRO A 352 4.58 9.99 5.37
C PRO A 352 4.65 10.98 4.20
N LEU A 353 4.60 10.43 2.97
CA LEU A 353 4.49 11.17 1.71
C LEU A 353 5.61 12.23 1.51
N ASP A 354 6.83 11.93 1.97
CA ASP A 354 7.96 12.87 1.83
C ASP A 354 8.74 12.72 0.52
N GLY A 355 8.43 11.67 -0.26
CA GLY A 355 9.08 11.37 -1.54
C GLY A 355 10.49 10.81 -1.43
N SER A 356 10.95 10.43 -0.23
CA SER A 356 12.16 9.65 -0.08
C SER A 356 11.97 8.24 -0.64
N MET A 357 13.00 7.69 -1.26
CA MET A 357 13.04 6.28 -1.68
C MET A 357 14.25 5.63 -1.01
N TRP A 358 14.02 4.49 -0.37
CA TRP A 358 15.06 3.79 0.37
C TRP A 358 15.29 2.40 -0.20
N LEU A 359 16.57 2.06 -0.39
CA LEU A 359 17.02 0.72 -0.73
C LEU A 359 17.21 -0.10 0.54
N VAL A 360 16.67 -1.32 0.57
CA VAL A 360 17.01 -2.40 1.50
C VAL A 360 17.61 -3.54 0.68
N ASN A 361 18.87 -3.87 0.94
CA ASN A 361 19.59 -4.92 0.21
C ASN A 361 20.46 -5.79 1.11
N PHE A 362 20.48 -7.10 0.85
CA PHE A 362 21.49 -8.01 1.41
C PHE A 362 21.75 -9.21 0.49
N GLY A 363 22.96 -9.75 0.61
CA GLY A 363 23.47 -10.86 -0.20
C GLY A 363 22.96 -12.24 0.24
N PRO A 364 23.35 -13.32 -0.47
CA PRO A 364 22.98 -14.69 -0.14
C PRO A 364 23.33 -15.07 1.30
N THR A 365 22.41 -15.74 1.99
CA THR A 365 22.61 -16.27 3.33
C THR A 365 21.77 -17.53 3.55
N THR A 366 21.83 -18.12 4.75
CA THR A 366 21.00 -19.27 5.12
C THR A 366 19.56 -18.84 5.38
N GLY A 367 18.62 -19.79 5.26
CA GLY A 367 17.22 -19.55 5.63
C GLY A 367 17.03 -19.02 7.04
N GLY A 368 17.83 -19.51 7.99
CA GLY A 368 17.80 -19.07 9.40
C GLY A 368 18.21 -17.61 9.56
N GLU A 369 19.31 -17.20 8.94
CA GLU A 369 19.78 -15.81 8.99
C GLU A 369 18.84 -14.86 8.25
N ALA A 370 18.30 -15.25 7.09
CA ALA A 370 17.32 -14.44 6.38
C ALA A 370 16.05 -14.21 7.23
N MET A 371 15.53 -15.25 7.90
CA MET A 371 14.40 -15.09 8.83
C MET A 371 14.76 -14.23 10.04
N ARG A 372 15.98 -14.36 10.59
CA ARG A 372 16.44 -13.55 11.71
C ARG A 372 16.45 -12.06 11.32
N VAL A 373 17.09 -11.73 10.20
CA VAL A 373 17.19 -10.37 9.68
C VAL A 373 15.80 -9.82 9.38
N MET A 374 15.00 -10.49 8.55
CA MET A 374 13.67 -10.00 8.17
C MET A 374 12.68 -9.99 9.34
N GLY A 375 12.88 -10.86 10.35
CA GLY A 375 12.11 -10.82 11.60
C GLY A 375 12.29 -9.52 12.38
N LEU A 376 13.44 -8.86 12.27
CA LEU A 376 13.69 -7.56 12.90
C LEU A 376 12.87 -6.42 12.27
N ALA A 377 12.33 -6.59 11.06
CA ALA A 377 11.41 -5.62 10.46
C ALA A 377 10.10 -5.51 11.27
N TYR A 378 9.64 -6.62 11.85
CA TYR A 378 8.52 -6.63 12.80
C TYR A 378 8.86 -6.04 14.18
N ALA A 379 10.15 -5.86 14.47
CA ALA A 379 10.64 -5.24 15.71
C ALA A 379 10.86 -3.73 15.55
N GLY A 380 10.00 -3.06 14.77
CA GLY A 380 10.08 -1.62 14.49
C GLY A 380 11.14 -1.26 13.46
N GLY A 381 11.44 -2.15 12.51
CA GLY A 381 12.39 -1.88 11.43
C GLY A 381 13.86 -2.03 11.81
N LYS A 382 14.19 -2.77 12.86
CA LYS A 382 15.58 -2.94 13.34
C LYS A 382 16.48 -3.75 12.40
N HIS A 383 15.93 -4.37 11.36
CA HIS A 383 16.71 -5.09 10.35
C HIS A 383 17.70 -4.18 9.64
N VAL A 384 17.40 -2.88 9.51
CA VAL A 384 18.32 -1.91 8.87
C VAL A 384 19.55 -1.58 9.72
N GLU A 385 19.58 -1.99 10.99
CA GLU A 385 20.73 -1.85 11.89
C GLU A 385 21.68 -3.06 11.80
N ASP A 386 21.23 -4.15 11.17
CA ASP A 386 22.03 -5.35 11.00
C ASP A 386 23.14 -5.10 9.96
N PRO A 387 24.42 -5.44 10.25
CA PRO A 387 25.54 -5.19 9.34
C PRO A 387 25.43 -5.95 8.02
N MET A 388 24.56 -6.96 7.91
CA MET A 388 24.27 -7.64 6.64
C MET A 388 23.42 -6.80 5.69
N VAL A 389 22.69 -5.81 6.21
CA VAL A 389 21.71 -5.03 5.46
C VAL A 389 22.32 -3.69 5.05
N ARG A 390 22.35 -3.46 3.74
CA ARG A 390 22.52 -2.13 3.17
C ARG A 390 21.18 -1.41 3.23
N TYR A 391 21.19 -0.24 3.88
CA TYR A 391 20.03 0.65 3.96
C TYR A 391 20.43 2.08 3.62
N GLU A 392 19.98 2.58 2.46
CA GLU A 392 20.46 3.82 1.86
C GLU A 392 19.33 4.55 1.13
N GLU A 393 19.30 5.88 1.21
CA GLU A 393 18.35 6.70 0.46
C GLU A 393 18.87 6.86 -0.97
N ILE A 394 18.04 6.54 -1.96
CA ILE A 394 18.39 6.55 -3.38
C ILE A 394 17.39 7.38 -4.18
N ASP A 395 17.81 7.83 -5.36
CA ASP A 395 16.92 8.46 -6.36
C ASP A 395 16.43 7.49 -7.43
N GLY A 396 17.07 6.32 -7.51
CA GLY A 396 16.74 5.27 -8.46
C GLY A 396 17.57 4.00 -8.27
N LEU A 397 17.08 2.93 -8.86
CA LEU A 397 17.65 1.59 -8.78
C LEU A 397 17.65 0.98 -10.18
N ARG A 398 18.76 0.39 -10.61
CA ARG A 398 18.86 -0.35 -11.88
C ARG A 398 19.33 -1.77 -11.60
N ILE A 399 18.67 -2.74 -12.21
CA ILE A 399 18.98 -4.17 -12.08
C ILE A 399 19.15 -4.73 -13.49
N GLU A 400 20.32 -5.28 -13.77
CA GLU A 400 20.64 -5.96 -15.03
C GLU A 400 20.78 -7.45 -14.76
N PHE A 401 19.80 -8.23 -15.24
CA PHE A 401 19.65 -9.62 -14.84
C PHE A 401 20.68 -10.54 -15.50
N GLN A 402 21.30 -11.40 -14.70
CA GLN A 402 22.23 -12.44 -15.17
C GLN A 402 21.66 -13.86 -14.97
N GLU A 403 20.40 -13.94 -14.53
CA GLU A 403 19.64 -15.17 -14.40
C GLU A 403 19.25 -15.74 -15.77
N LYS A 404 19.15 -17.09 -15.86
CA LYS A 404 18.72 -17.81 -17.07
C LYS A 404 17.25 -18.24 -17.05
N GLU A 405 16.71 -18.53 -15.88
CA GLU A 405 15.32 -18.97 -15.74
C GLU A 405 14.38 -17.79 -15.56
N ASP A 406 13.22 -17.82 -16.21
CA ASP A 406 12.23 -16.75 -16.16
C ASP A 406 11.75 -16.43 -14.74
N GLY A 407 11.61 -17.46 -13.90
CA GLY A 407 11.14 -17.33 -12.52
C GLY A 407 12.04 -16.44 -11.65
N TRP A 408 13.34 -16.36 -11.95
CA TRP A 408 14.29 -15.54 -11.20
C TRP A 408 14.42 -14.11 -11.74
N ARG A 409 13.77 -13.81 -12.87
CA ARG A 409 13.71 -12.46 -13.49
C ARG A 409 12.36 -11.79 -13.30
N ARG A 410 11.70 -12.08 -12.18
CA ARG A 410 10.42 -11.47 -11.79
C ARG A 410 10.64 -10.26 -10.90
N VAL A 411 10.14 -9.11 -11.33
CA VAL A 411 10.16 -7.84 -10.59
C VAL A 411 8.77 -7.58 -10.04
N CYS A 412 8.66 -7.17 -8.78
CA CYS A 412 7.41 -6.77 -8.17
C CYS A 412 7.35 -5.25 -8.05
N ILE A 413 6.34 -4.63 -8.65
CA ILE A 413 5.98 -3.22 -8.51
C ILE A 413 4.61 -3.14 -7.85
N ASP A 414 4.57 -2.74 -6.59
CA ASP A 414 3.35 -2.60 -5.78
C ASP A 414 2.43 -3.84 -5.83
N GLY A 415 3.02 -5.04 -5.86
CA GLY A 415 2.29 -6.31 -5.94
C GLY A 415 2.04 -6.82 -7.37
N LYS A 416 2.23 -6.00 -8.41
CA LYS A 416 2.19 -6.42 -9.81
C LYS A 416 3.52 -7.07 -10.20
N ILE A 417 3.46 -8.25 -10.84
CA ILE A 417 4.65 -9.01 -11.20
C ILE A 417 4.97 -8.83 -12.68
N VAL A 418 6.18 -8.38 -12.98
CA VAL A 418 6.71 -8.24 -14.33
C VAL A 418 7.81 -9.27 -14.54
N ARG A 419 7.67 -10.12 -15.56
CA ARG A 419 8.74 -11.01 -16.02
C ARG A 419 9.59 -10.27 -17.03
N VAL A 420 10.90 -10.28 -16.81
CA VAL A 420 11.90 -9.68 -17.70
C VAL A 420 12.58 -10.78 -18.52
N GLU A 421 12.85 -10.49 -19.78
CA GLU A 421 13.53 -11.39 -20.70
C GLU A 421 14.99 -11.67 -20.30
N GLU A 422 15.58 -12.74 -20.86
CA GLU A 422 16.98 -13.08 -20.62
C GLU A 422 17.92 -11.95 -21.06
N GLY A 423 18.84 -11.55 -20.18
CA GLY A 423 19.74 -10.42 -20.40
C GLY A 423 19.05 -9.04 -20.35
N GLY A 424 17.77 -8.99 -19.96
CA GLY A 424 17.03 -7.75 -19.79
C GLY A 424 17.41 -6.98 -18.52
N TRP A 425 16.73 -5.86 -18.30
CA TRP A 425 16.96 -4.96 -17.17
C TRP A 425 15.68 -4.24 -16.75
N VAL A 426 15.69 -3.74 -15.51
CA VAL A 426 14.71 -2.77 -15.01
C VAL A 426 15.45 -1.57 -14.41
N GLU A 427 14.91 -0.38 -14.63
CA GLU A 427 15.38 0.88 -14.03
C GLU A 427 14.20 1.59 -13.37
N ILE A 428 14.30 1.80 -12.07
CA ILE A 428 13.33 2.48 -11.23
C ILE A 428 13.86 3.88 -10.94
N ARG A 429 13.03 4.91 -11.13
CA ARG A 429 13.36 6.29 -10.79
C ARG A 429 12.20 6.98 -10.11
N LYS A 430 12.49 7.82 -9.12
CA LYS A 430 11.50 8.74 -8.57
C LYS A 430 11.02 9.70 -9.68
N GLU A 431 9.74 10.02 -9.67
CA GLU A 431 9.21 11.12 -10.46
C GLU A 431 9.27 12.41 -9.64
N GLU A 432 9.55 13.53 -10.31
CA GLU A 432 9.54 14.86 -9.67
C GLU A 432 8.12 15.44 -9.54
N GLY A 433 7.17 14.94 -10.33
CA GLY A 433 5.79 15.38 -10.35
C GLY A 433 4.85 14.44 -9.57
N SER A 434 3.67 14.96 -9.22
CA SER A 434 2.58 14.16 -8.69
C SER A 434 1.35 14.30 -9.58
N ILE A 435 0.56 13.24 -9.66
CA ILE A 435 -0.64 13.17 -10.51
C ILE A 435 -1.93 13.21 -9.67
N LEU A 436 -1.83 12.98 -8.36
CA LEU A 436 -2.96 13.02 -7.43
C LEU A 436 -2.48 13.42 -6.03
N ASP A 437 -3.40 13.95 -5.23
CA ASP A 437 -3.18 14.22 -3.82
C ASP A 437 -3.87 13.18 -2.95
N VAL A 438 -3.26 12.80 -1.83
CA VAL A 438 -3.89 11.98 -0.78
C VAL A 438 -4.33 12.88 0.36
N VAL A 439 -5.56 12.67 0.83
CA VAL A 439 -6.10 13.35 2.01
C VAL A 439 -5.55 12.68 3.26
N VAL A 440 -4.94 13.46 4.13
CA VAL A 440 -4.23 13.02 5.34
C VAL A 440 -4.73 13.75 6.59
N GLU A 441 -4.65 13.06 7.72
CA GLU A 441 -5.15 13.53 9.02
C GLU A 441 -4.33 14.61 9.71
#